data_AF-A0A5D0SF49-F1
#
_entry.id   AF-A0A5D0SF49-F1
#
_cell.length_a   1.000
_cell.length_b   1.000
_cell.length_c   1.000
_cell.angle_alpha   90.00
_cell.angle_beta   90.00
_cell.angle_gamma   90.00
#
_symmetry.space_group_name_H-M   'P 1'
#
loop_
_entity.id
_entity.type
_entity.pdbx_description
1 polymer ?
#
loop_
_entity_poly.entity_id
_entity_poly.type
_entity_poly.pdbx_seq_one_letter_code
_entity_poly.pdbx_strand_id
1 'polypeptide(L)'
;MIVLSWGGSLLRVSYDMFILRFERGEPASMPGSAFRAAFQPYIDRTEPEFGYWHVTAPDGGDASLYAGLTDDVLHGFLINRFSNGMVLDMVVTFMGLADAVVVPPDCPAMLTNEGQREHLPEDLRTNAVVVQRGADIEAVLSGS
;
A
#
# COMPACT_ATOMS: atom_id res chain seq x y z
N MET A 1 -4.75 -28.92 40.73
CA MET A 1 -5.25 -28.94 39.35
C MET A 1 -4.89 -27.60 38.74
N ILE A 2 -3.84 -27.56 37.92
CA ILE A 2 -3.34 -26.31 37.30
C ILE A 2 -4.07 -26.19 35.95
N VAL A 3 -4.85 -25.12 35.79
CA VAL A 3 -5.43 -24.73 34.49
C VAL A 3 -4.39 -23.84 33.81
N LEU A 4 -3.74 -24.37 32.77
CA LEU A 4 -2.88 -23.59 31.90
C LEU A 4 -3.77 -22.77 30.95
N SER A 5 -3.82 -21.47 31.18
CA SER A 5 -4.36 -20.50 30.23
C SER A 5 -3.41 -20.39 29.04
N TRP A 6 -3.82 -20.92 27.89
CA TRP A 6 -3.12 -20.69 26.63
C TRP A 6 -3.39 -19.25 26.19
N GLY A 7 -2.43 -18.36 26.47
CA GLY A 7 -2.33 -17.06 25.84
C GLY A 7 -2.01 -17.24 24.36
N GLY A 8 -3.05 -17.38 23.55
CA GLY A 8 -2.93 -17.38 22.09
C GLY A 8 -2.57 -15.98 21.62
N SER A 9 -1.27 -15.66 21.61
CA SER A 9 -0.75 -14.68 20.65
C SER A 9 -0.93 -15.31 19.28
N LEU A 10 -2.10 -15.08 18.67
CA LEU A 10 -2.29 -15.32 17.25
C LEU A 10 -1.16 -14.55 16.55
N LEU A 11 -0.27 -15.28 15.90
CA LEU A 11 0.64 -14.70 14.92
C LEU A 11 -0.27 -13.94 13.94
N ARG A 12 -0.33 -12.61 14.09
CA ARG A 12 -0.86 -11.74 13.05
C ARG A 12 0.01 -12.03 11.84
N VAL A 13 -0.48 -12.86 10.92
CA VAL A 13 0.08 -12.95 9.57
C VAL A 13 0.10 -11.51 9.08
N SER A 14 1.29 -10.97 8.80
CA SER A 14 1.39 -9.63 8.26
C SER A 14 0.65 -9.60 6.94
N TYR A 15 -0.33 -8.71 6.83
CA TYR A 15 -1.00 -8.45 5.57
C TYR A 15 -0.16 -7.43 4.82
N ASP A 16 0.42 -7.87 3.70
CA ASP A 16 1.35 -7.09 2.90
C ASP A 16 0.63 -6.66 1.62
N MET A 17 0.45 -5.35 1.43
CA MET A 17 -0.08 -4.83 0.16
C MET A 17 1.04 -4.30 -0.71
N PHE A 18 0.98 -4.60 -2.00
CA PHE A 18 1.92 -4.07 -2.99
C PHE A 18 1.34 -2.83 -3.66
N ILE A 19 2.16 -1.81 -3.83
CA ILE A 19 1.82 -0.62 -4.60
C ILE A 19 2.73 -0.60 -5.82
N LEU A 20 2.14 -0.69 -7.00
CA LEU A 20 2.82 -0.88 -8.28
C LEU A 20 2.25 0.06 -9.32
N ARG A 21 2.98 0.27 -10.42
CA ARG A 21 2.45 0.89 -11.63
C ARG A 21 2.63 -0.08 -12.78
N PHE A 22 1.70 -0.06 -13.73
CA PHE A 22 1.78 -0.88 -14.93
C PHE A 22 1.64 0.00 -16.17
N GLU A 23 2.27 -0.44 -17.27
CA GLU A 23 2.10 0.13 -18.59
C GLU A 23 2.06 -1.00 -19.62
N ARG A 24 0.95 -1.13 -20.35
CA ARG A 24 0.73 -2.20 -21.35
C ARG A 24 0.92 -3.63 -20.80
N GLY A 25 0.53 -3.87 -19.55
CA GLY A 25 0.62 -5.16 -18.89
C GLY A 25 1.93 -5.42 -18.14
N GLU A 26 2.90 -4.51 -18.24
CA GLU A 26 4.23 -4.70 -17.65
C GLU A 26 4.44 -3.75 -16.47
N PRO A 27 5.20 -4.14 -15.42
CA PRO A 27 5.60 -3.24 -14.35
C PRO A 27 6.34 -2.02 -14.90
N ALA A 28 5.97 -0.83 -14.41
CA ALA A 28 6.56 0.43 -14.81
C ALA A 28 7.08 1.19 -13.58
N SER A 29 8.07 2.06 -13.80
CA SER A 29 8.58 2.91 -12.74
C SER A 29 7.63 4.07 -12.42
N MET A 30 7.78 4.57 -11.20
CA MET A 30 7.07 5.69 -10.61
C MET A 30 8.09 6.74 -10.14
N PRO A 31 7.71 8.02 -10.12
CA PRO A 31 8.58 9.08 -9.61
C PRO A 31 8.70 8.99 -8.08
N GLY A 32 9.92 8.97 -7.57
CA GLY A 32 10.19 9.01 -6.12
C GLY A 32 9.71 10.29 -5.45
N SER A 33 9.55 11.37 -6.21
CA SER A 33 8.93 12.62 -5.74
C SER A 33 7.48 12.41 -5.30
N ALA A 34 6.72 11.50 -5.93
CA ALA A 34 5.37 11.15 -5.48
C ALA A 34 5.40 10.42 -4.12
N PHE A 35 6.37 9.52 -3.92
CA PHE A 35 6.56 8.84 -2.63
C PHE A 35 6.87 9.85 -1.53
N ARG A 36 7.80 10.77 -1.78
CA ARG A 36 8.14 11.83 -0.83
C ARG A 36 6.94 12.75 -0.55
N ALA A 37 6.22 13.17 -1.58
CA ALA A 37 5.06 14.04 -1.40
C ALA A 37 3.96 13.39 -0.54
N ALA A 38 3.71 12.09 -0.73
CA ALA A 38 2.68 11.37 0.02
C ALA A 38 3.10 11.03 1.46
N PHE A 39 4.33 10.57 1.66
CA PHE A 39 4.75 9.96 2.92
C PHE A 39 5.72 10.80 3.76
N GLN A 40 6.61 11.57 3.13
CA GLN A 40 7.68 12.30 3.85
C GLN A 40 7.18 13.19 5.00
N PRO A 41 6.01 13.87 4.91
CA PRO A 41 5.48 14.64 6.04
C PRO A 41 5.18 13.82 7.30
N TYR A 42 5.05 12.50 7.17
CA TYR A 42 4.60 11.58 8.22
C TYR A 42 5.67 10.58 8.65
N ILE A 43 6.86 10.62 8.03
CA ILE A 43 7.96 9.71 8.37
C ILE A 43 8.58 10.11 9.71
N ASP A 44 8.62 9.18 10.67
CA ASP A 44 9.22 9.39 11.99
C ASP A 44 10.44 8.49 12.25
N ARG A 45 10.63 7.43 11.45
CA ARG A 45 11.79 6.53 11.51
C ARG A 45 12.13 5.99 10.12
N THR A 46 13.43 5.87 9.84
CA THR A 46 13.96 5.30 8.58
C THR A 46 15.15 4.39 8.86
N GLU A 47 15.27 3.31 8.10
CA GLU A 47 16.44 2.44 8.08
C GLU A 47 16.82 2.19 6.60
N PRO A 48 17.56 3.13 5.96
CA PRO A 48 17.84 3.11 4.53
C PRO A 48 18.53 1.83 4.02
N GLU A 49 19.37 1.22 4.85
CA GLU A 49 20.05 -0.05 4.55
C GLU A 49 19.08 -1.21 4.32
N PHE A 50 17.86 -1.12 4.86
CA PHE A 50 16.79 -2.10 4.69
C PHE A 50 15.69 -1.60 3.75
N GLY A 51 15.84 -0.41 3.18
CA GLY A 51 14.77 0.25 2.43
C GLY A 51 13.50 0.35 3.27
N TYR A 52 13.63 0.75 4.54
CA TYR A 52 12.52 0.80 5.48
C TYR A 52 12.20 2.24 5.89
N TRP A 53 10.90 2.53 5.94
CA TRP A 53 10.34 3.76 6.47
C TRP A 53 9.14 3.45 7.35
N HIS A 54 9.08 4.08 8.52
CA HIS A 54 7.91 4.09 9.37
C HIS A 54 7.18 5.42 9.19
N VAL A 55 5.85 5.37 9.10
CA VAL A 55 5.00 6.56 9.06
C VAL A 55 4.04 6.55 10.23
N THR A 56 3.80 7.74 10.80
CA THR A 56 2.78 7.98 11.81
C THR A 56 1.86 9.09 11.33
N ALA A 57 0.59 8.76 11.16
CA ALA A 57 -0.45 9.66 10.70
C ALA A 57 -1.00 10.54 11.85
N PRO A 58 -1.59 11.71 11.53
CA PRO A 58 -2.16 12.61 12.54
C PRO A 58 -3.30 12.03 13.38
N ASP A 59 -4.01 11.02 12.88
CA ASP A 59 -5.04 10.28 13.62
C ASP A 59 -4.45 9.23 14.58
N GLY A 60 -3.12 9.14 14.66
CA GLY A 60 -2.39 8.19 15.49
C GLY A 60 -2.20 6.81 14.85
N GLY A 61 -2.71 6.59 13.63
CA GLY A 61 -2.44 5.37 12.86
C GLY A 61 -1.01 5.34 12.35
N ASP A 62 -0.45 4.14 12.20
CA ASP A 62 0.91 3.93 11.70
C ASP A 62 0.97 2.92 10.56
N ALA A 63 2.13 2.88 9.88
CA ALA A 63 2.46 1.84 8.92
C ALA A 63 3.97 1.68 8.74
N SER A 64 4.34 0.51 8.22
CA SER A 64 5.69 0.19 7.80
C SER A 64 5.74 0.08 6.27
N LEU A 65 6.64 0.83 5.65
CA LEU A 65 6.85 0.89 4.22
C LEU A 65 8.21 0.29 3.86
N TYR A 66 8.23 -0.55 2.82
CA TYR A 66 9.43 -1.15 2.27
C TYR A 66 9.55 -0.83 0.79
N ALA A 67 10.56 -0.07 0.42
CA ALA A 67 10.75 0.51 -0.92
C ALA A 67 12.23 0.53 -1.31
N GLY A 68 12.50 0.31 -2.59
CA GLY A 68 13.81 0.61 -3.18
C GLY A 68 13.71 1.93 -3.93
N LEU A 69 14.27 3.00 -3.36
CA LEU A 69 14.35 4.30 -4.03
C LEU A 69 15.77 4.57 -4.50
N THR A 70 15.98 4.55 -5.83
CA THR A 70 17.29 4.76 -6.46
C THR A 70 17.16 5.86 -7.50
N ASP A 71 18.02 6.88 -7.45
CA ASP A 71 18.04 8.01 -8.41
C ASP A 71 16.66 8.67 -8.61
N ASP A 72 15.87 8.77 -7.54
CA ASP A 72 14.51 9.29 -7.55
C ASP A 72 13.49 8.47 -8.38
N VAL A 73 13.81 7.19 -8.60
CA VAL A 73 12.95 6.23 -9.29
C VAL A 73 12.49 5.17 -8.29
N LEU A 74 11.20 4.83 -8.36
CA LEU A 74 10.56 3.81 -7.56
C LEU A 74 9.96 2.74 -8.48
N HIS A 75 10.26 1.46 -8.27
CA HIS A 75 9.66 0.36 -9.05
C HIS A 75 8.42 -0.24 -8.39
N GLY A 76 8.15 0.13 -7.15
CA GLY A 76 7.11 -0.41 -6.31
C GLY A 76 7.50 -0.30 -4.84
N PHE A 77 6.52 -0.42 -3.96
CA PHE A 77 6.78 -0.60 -2.54
C PHE A 77 5.72 -1.49 -1.90
N LEU A 78 6.07 -2.00 -0.73
CA LEU A 78 5.19 -2.78 0.11
C LEU A 78 4.81 -1.97 1.34
N ILE A 79 3.55 -2.04 1.73
CA ILE A 79 3.06 -1.54 3.01
C ILE A 79 2.60 -2.72 3.86
N ASN A 80 3.01 -2.75 5.12
CA ASN A 80 2.54 -3.73 6.09
C ASN A 80 2.30 -3.11 7.47
N ARG A 81 1.64 -3.88 8.34
CA ARG A 81 1.26 -3.46 9.69
C ARG A 81 0.59 -2.08 9.71
N PHE A 82 -0.21 -1.79 8.69
CA PHE A 82 -0.84 -0.49 8.54
C PHE A 82 -2.13 -0.40 9.36
N SER A 83 -2.40 0.81 9.83
CA SER A 83 -3.71 1.21 10.35
C SER A 83 -4.64 1.58 9.19
N ASN A 84 -5.94 1.42 9.39
CA ASN A 84 -6.95 2.03 8.51
C ASN A 84 -6.97 3.56 8.74
N GLY A 85 -7.83 4.29 8.03
CA GLY A 85 -7.93 5.75 8.18
C GLY A 85 -6.86 6.49 7.39
N MET A 86 -6.21 7.49 8.01
CA MET A 86 -5.36 8.44 7.29
C MET A 86 -4.14 7.80 6.61
N VAL A 87 -3.67 6.66 7.11
CA VAL A 87 -2.61 5.88 6.44
C VAL A 87 -3.07 5.40 5.05
N LEU A 88 -4.30 4.90 4.93
CA LEU A 88 -4.86 4.50 3.64
C LEU A 88 -5.14 5.71 2.74
N ASP A 89 -5.48 6.87 3.31
CA ASP A 89 -5.58 8.12 2.55
C ASP A 89 -4.22 8.56 1.98
N MET A 90 -3.11 8.34 2.69
CA MET A 90 -1.76 8.55 2.15
C MET A 90 -1.47 7.62 0.97
N VAL A 91 -1.91 6.36 1.04
CA VAL A 91 -1.77 5.40 -0.07
C VAL A 91 -2.55 5.89 -1.30
N VAL A 92 -3.81 6.29 -1.15
CA VAL A 92 -4.60 6.85 -2.26
C VAL A 92 -3.97 8.12 -2.83
N THR A 93 -3.45 8.99 -1.96
CA THR A 93 -2.71 10.19 -2.38
C THR A 93 -1.51 9.81 -3.24
N PHE A 94 -0.71 8.82 -2.80
CA PHE A 94 0.41 8.31 -3.59
C PHE A 94 -0.06 7.74 -4.93
N MET A 95 -1.13 6.92 -4.94
CA MET A 95 -1.65 6.32 -6.16
C MET A 95 -2.00 7.37 -7.21
N GLY A 96 -2.64 8.47 -6.80
CA GLY A 96 -2.98 9.56 -7.71
C GLY A 96 -1.76 10.32 -8.24
N LEU A 97 -0.74 10.53 -7.41
CA LEU A 97 0.49 11.23 -7.79
C LEU A 97 1.40 10.40 -8.71
N ALA A 98 1.37 9.08 -8.56
CA ALA A 98 2.28 8.16 -9.22
C ALA A 98 1.62 7.33 -10.32
N ASP A 99 0.32 7.52 -10.59
CA ASP A 99 -0.47 6.64 -11.46
C ASP A 99 -0.35 5.17 -11.04
N ALA A 100 -0.33 4.93 -9.72
CA ALA A 100 -0.14 3.61 -9.13
C ALA A 100 -1.46 2.90 -8.86
N VAL A 101 -1.35 1.61 -8.60
CA VAL A 101 -2.42 0.70 -8.23
C VAL A 101 -2.02 -0.05 -6.97
N VAL A 102 -3.00 -0.41 -6.14
CA VAL A 102 -2.80 -1.29 -4.99
C VAL A 102 -3.13 -2.71 -5.43
N VAL A 103 -2.22 -3.65 -5.18
CA VAL A 103 -2.37 -5.07 -5.43
C VAL A 103 -2.34 -5.79 -4.08
N PRO A 104 -3.51 -5.95 -3.45
CA PRO A 104 -3.64 -6.68 -2.19
C PRO A 104 -3.65 -8.21 -2.41
N PRO A 105 -3.23 -9.03 -1.43
CA PRO A 105 -3.44 -10.47 -1.44
C PRO A 105 -4.92 -10.82 -1.45
N ASP A 106 -5.32 -11.74 -2.33
CA ASP A 106 -6.67 -12.33 -2.43
C ASP A 106 -7.84 -11.33 -2.59
N CYS A 107 -7.53 -10.08 -2.96
CA CYS A 107 -8.50 -9.02 -3.19
C CYS A 107 -8.30 -8.41 -4.59
N PRO A 108 -9.32 -7.78 -5.17
CA PRO A 108 -9.15 -7.10 -6.45
C PRO A 108 -8.09 -6.00 -6.41
N ALA A 109 -7.40 -5.79 -7.54
CA ALA A 109 -6.52 -4.63 -7.71
C ALA A 109 -7.34 -3.33 -7.61
N MET A 110 -6.77 -2.31 -6.98
CA MET A 110 -7.44 -1.04 -6.73
C MET A 110 -6.78 0.07 -7.55
N LEU A 111 -7.60 0.83 -8.26
CA LEU A 111 -7.23 1.88 -9.21
C LEU A 111 -7.71 3.24 -8.70
N THR A 112 -7.08 4.33 -9.10
CA THR A 112 -7.62 5.69 -8.90
C THR A 112 -8.51 6.16 -10.04
N ASN A 113 -8.37 5.56 -11.22
CA ASN A 113 -9.17 5.89 -12.39
C ASN A 113 -9.30 4.69 -13.34
N GLU A 114 -10.36 4.66 -14.16
CA GLU A 114 -10.59 3.55 -15.07
C GLU A 114 -9.58 3.42 -16.22
N GLY A 115 -8.89 4.51 -16.58
CA GLY A 115 -7.86 4.47 -17.62
C GLY A 115 -6.71 3.52 -17.26
N GLN A 116 -6.43 3.34 -15.96
CA GLN A 116 -5.39 2.43 -15.48
C GLN A 116 -5.68 0.96 -15.81
N ARG A 117 -6.95 0.59 -15.99
CA ARG A 117 -7.34 -0.82 -16.20
C ARG A 117 -6.70 -1.40 -17.44
N GLU A 118 -6.63 -0.65 -18.54
CA GLU A 118 -6.03 -1.13 -19.79
C GLU A 118 -4.52 -1.39 -19.67
N HIS A 119 -3.87 -0.76 -18.69
CA HIS A 119 -2.44 -0.94 -18.42
C HIS A 119 -2.12 -2.14 -17.55
N LEU A 120 -3.08 -2.69 -16.80
CA LEU A 120 -2.85 -3.84 -15.93
C LEU A 120 -2.49 -5.11 -16.73
N PRO A 121 -1.84 -6.11 -16.12
CA PRO A 121 -1.83 -7.48 -16.61
C PRO A 121 -3.24 -8.08 -16.67
N GLU A 122 -3.48 -9.02 -17.59
CA GLU A 122 -4.82 -9.61 -17.81
C GLU A 122 -5.47 -10.12 -16.52
N ASP A 123 -4.73 -10.84 -15.69
CA ASP A 123 -5.22 -11.42 -14.43
C ASP A 123 -5.71 -10.36 -13.42
N LEU A 124 -5.17 -9.14 -13.47
CA LEU A 124 -5.57 -8.05 -12.59
C LEU A 124 -6.72 -7.21 -13.18
N ARG A 125 -6.97 -7.27 -14.49
CA ARG A 125 -7.94 -6.39 -15.17
C ARG A 125 -9.39 -6.66 -14.78
N THR A 126 -9.78 -7.93 -14.74
CA THR A 126 -11.19 -8.35 -14.77
C THR A 126 -11.97 -7.85 -13.57
N ASN A 127 -11.38 -7.93 -12.37
CA ASN A 127 -12.07 -7.59 -11.13
C ASN A 127 -11.61 -6.26 -10.53
N ALA A 128 -10.66 -5.54 -11.15
CA ALA A 128 -10.13 -4.31 -10.56
C ALA A 128 -11.24 -3.31 -10.25
N VAL A 129 -11.07 -2.55 -9.16
CA VAL A 129 -12.06 -1.61 -8.65
C VAL A 129 -11.44 -0.21 -8.55
N VAL A 130 -12.24 0.83 -8.79
CA VAL A 130 -11.78 2.20 -8.60
C VAL A 130 -12.05 2.65 -7.17
N VAL A 131 -11.03 3.21 -6.53
CA VAL A 131 -11.03 3.77 -5.18
C VAL A 131 -10.69 5.26 -5.24
N GLN A 132 -11.27 6.06 -4.36
CA GLN A 132 -11.06 7.51 -4.29
C GLN A 132 -10.57 7.98 -2.92
N ARG A 133 -10.72 7.15 -1.88
CA ARG A 133 -10.34 7.45 -0.50
C ARG A 133 -9.84 6.20 0.22
N GLY A 134 -9.11 6.38 1.32
CA GLY A 134 -8.61 5.26 2.12
C GLY A 134 -9.72 4.34 2.62
N ALA A 135 -10.91 4.88 2.90
CA ALA A 135 -12.10 4.10 3.28
C ALA A 135 -12.57 3.13 2.17
N ASP A 136 -12.32 3.45 0.90
CA ASP A 136 -12.66 2.54 -0.21
C ASP A 136 -11.68 1.36 -0.26
N ILE A 137 -10.39 1.60 0.03
CA ILE A 137 -9.39 0.54 0.20
C ILE A 137 -9.83 -0.37 1.34
N GLU A 138 -10.17 0.21 2.50
CA GLU A 138 -10.65 -0.54 3.66
C GLU A 138 -11.85 -1.43 3.32
N ALA A 139 -12.86 -0.89 2.63
CA ALA A 139 -14.05 -1.63 2.23
C ALA A 139 -13.73 -2.86 1.37
N VAL A 140 -12.81 -2.71 0.40
CA VAL A 140 -12.36 -3.82 -0.46
C VAL A 140 -11.64 -4.89 0.38
N LEU A 141 -10.77 -4.48 1.30
CA LEU A 141 -10.03 -5.40 2.17
C LEU A 141 -10.94 -6.15 3.16
N SER A 142 -12.02 -5.51 3.64
CA SER A 142 -13.01 -6.14 4.51
C SER A 142 -14.07 -6.95 3.77
N GLY A 143 -14.10 -6.88 2.43
CA GLY A 143 -15.11 -7.55 1.61
C GLY A 143 -16.53 -7.00 1.80
N SER A 144 -16.66 -5.71 2.11
CA SER A 144 -17.91 -5.03 2.48
C SER A 144 -18.39 -4.04 1.41
#